data_AF-A0A924ER77-F1
#
_entry.id   AF-A0A924ER77-F1
#
_cell.length_a   1.000
_cell.length_b   1.000
_cell.length_c   1.000
_cell.angle_alpha   90.00
_cell.angle_beta   90.00
_cell.angle_gamma   90.00
#
_symmetry.space_group_name_H-M   'P 1'
#
loop_
_entity.id
_entity.type
_entity.pdbx_description
1 polymer ?
#
loop_
_entity_poly.entity_id
_entity_poly.type
_entity_poly.pdbx_seq_one_letter_code
_entity_poly.pdbx_strand_id
1 'polypeptide(L)'
;MSVFNDTKIAFADKSDAELRKAYWMFKMIEQPALTKIGTAVLNFSVHNNIPFADDIVKYTLFAQFCGGETREESTKVVNKMFKHGIGSIFDYSIEGKEEEAAFETAFVEIKENIKFAEGNPAIP
;
A
#
# COMPACT_ATOMS: atom_id res chain seq x y z
N MET A 1 3.03 -25.21 17.91
CA MET A 1 2.94 -24.78 16.50
C MET A 1 2.76 -23.28 16.50
N SER A 2 3.60 -22.56 15.77
CA SER A 2 3.58 -21.09 15.71
C SER A 2 2.24 -20.60 15.16
N VAL A 3 1.65 -19.57 15.78
CA VAL A 3 0.42 -18.89 15.32
C VAL A 3 0.53 -18.41 13.86
N PHE A 4 1.75 -18.25 13.35
CA PHE A 4 2.04 -17.82 11.98
C PHE A 4 1.95 -18.91 10.90
N ASN A 5 1.75 -20.18 11.27
CA ASN A 5 1.67 -21.27 10.28
C ASN A 5 0.24 -21.54 9.76
N ASP A 6 -0.78 -20.95 10.39
CA ASP A 6 -2.15 -21.06 9.92
C ASP A 6 -2.47 -19.92 8.95
N THR A 7 -2.28 -20.18 7.66
CA THR A 7 -2.56 -19.20 6.60
C THR A 7 -4.04 -18.88 6.47
N LYS A 8 -4.94 -19.77 6.92
CA LYS A 8 -6.38 -19.51 6.90
C LYS A 8 -6.74 -18.41 7.89
N ILE A 9 -6.11 -18.41 9.07
CA ILE A 9 -6.24 -17.32 10.04
C ILE A 9 -5.51 -16.08 9.55
N ALA A 10 -4.28 -16.22 9.05
CA ALA A 10 -3.44 -15.09 8.62
C ALA A 10 -4.06 -14.25 7.49
N PHE A 11 -4.83 -14.87 6.60
CA PHE A 11 -5.50 -14.21 5.48
C PHE A 11 -7.02 -14.15 5.63
N ALA A 12 -7.54 -14.25 6.85
CA ALA A 12 -8.98 -14.25 7.11
C ALA A 12 -9.69 -12.96 6.62
N ASP A 13 -8.97 -11.84 6.52
CA ASP A 13 -9.50 -10.58 6.00
C ASP A 13 -9.56 -10.52 4.46
N LYS A 14 -9.00 -11.51 3.74
CA LYS A 14 -8.91 -11.54 2.28
C LYS A 14 -9.88 -12.55 1.67
N SER A 15 -10.43 -12.17 0.52
CA SER A 15 -11.17 -13.08 -0.37
C SER A 15 -10.24 -13.89 -1.28
N ASP A 16 -10.73 -15.02 -1.79
CA ASP A 16 -10.01 -15.82 -2.78
C ASP A 16 -9.58 -15.05 -4.03
N ALA A 17 -10.38 -14.05 -4.43
CA ALA A 17 -10.07 -13.20 -5.56
C ALA A 17 -8.87 -12.28 -5.26
N GLU A 18 -8.82 -11.68 -4.07
CA GLU A 18 -7.69 -10.88 -3.60
C GLU A 18 -6.42 -11.73 -3.49
N LEU A 19 -6.52 -12.96 -2.97
CA LEU A 19 -5.39 -13.88 -2.85
C LEU A 19 -4.84 -14.29 -4.22
N ARG A 20 -5.71 -14.64 -5.17
CA ARG A 20 -5.29 -14.96 -6.55
C ARG A 20 -4.64 -13.77 -7.24
N LYS A 21 -5.18 -12.56 -7.05
CA LYS A 21 -4.62 -11.32 -7.59
C LYS A 21 -3.20 -11.10 -7.05
N ALA A 22 -3.03 -11.17 -5.72
CA ALA A 22 -1.73 -11.03 -5.08
C ALA A 22 -0.72 -12.08 -5.58
N TYR A 23 -1.13 -13.35 -5.67
CA TYR A 23 -0.30 -14.43 -6.18
C TYR A 23 0.25 -14.14 -7.58
N TRP A 24 -0.61 -13.77 -8.53
CA TRP A 24 -0.18 -13.46 -9.90
C TRP A 24 0.71 -12.23 -9.95
N MET A 25 0.40 -11.21 -9.17
CA MET A 25 1.22 -10.00 -9.08
C MET A 25 2.64 -10.33 -8.58
N PHE A 26 2.78 -11.06 -7.48
CA PHE A 26 4.10 -11.48 -6.99
C PHE A 26 4.83 -12.39 -7.98
N LYS A 27 4.12 -13.30 -8.65
CA LYS A 27 4.70 -14.14 -9.70
C LYS A 27 5.24 -13.34 -10.88
N MET A 28 4.59 -12.24 -11.26
CA MET A 28 5.08 -11.35 -12.30
C MET A 28 6.32 -10.57 -11.84
N ILE A 29 6.31 -10.03 -10.62
CA ILE A 29 7.44 -9.27 -10.04
C ILE A 29 8.69 -10.16 -9.89
N GLU A 30 8.49 -11.44 -9.57
CA GLU A 30 9.56 -12.45 -9.44
C GLU A 30 10.32 -12.67 -10.76
N GLN A 31 9.75 -12.32 -11.92
CA GLN A 31 10.37 -12.50 -13.23
C GLN A 31 11.18 -11.25 -13.65
N PRO A 32 12.53 -11.29 -13.65
CA PRO A 32 13.34 -10.09 -13.88
C PRO A 32 13.15 -9.44 -15.25
N ALA A 33 12.87 -10.25 -16.28
CA ALA A 33 12.60 -9.74 -17.63
C ALA A 33 11.30 -8.94 -17.69
N LEU A 34 10.22 -9.46 -17.08
CA LEU A 34 8.93 -8.77 -17.02
C LEU A 34 9.03 -7.50 -16.19
N THR A 35 9.71 -7.54 -15.04
CA THR A 35 9.91 -6.37 -14.20
C THR A 35 10.67 -5.26 -14.94
N LYS A 36 11.76 -5.60 -15.66
CA LYS A 36 12.50 -4.61 -16.47
C LYS A 36 11.64 -3.95 -17.56
N ILE A 37 10.88 -4.76 -18.30
CA ILE A 37 9.98 -4.25 -19.35
C ILE A 37 8.88 -3.37 -18.71
N GLY A 38 8.26 -3.86 -17.63
CA GLY A 38 7.23 -3.14 -16.89
C GLY A 38 7.71 -1.78 -16.42
N THR A 39 8.88 -1.71 -15.78
CA THR A 39 9.48 -0.44 -15.34
C THR A 39 9.74 0.52 -16.50
N ALA A 40 10.26 0.03 -17.63
CA ALA A 40 10.49 0.88 -18.80
C ALA A 40 9.18 1.46 -19.37
N VAL A 41 8.14 0.63 -19.49
CA VAL A 41 6.81 1.06 -19.95
C VAL A 41 6.18 2.05 -18.98
N LEU A 42 6.28 1.80 -17.68
CA LEU A 42 5.78 2.70 -16.63
C LEU A 42 6.45 4.08 -16.73
N ASN A 43 7.79 4.11 -16.77
CA ASN A 43 8.55 5.36 -16.87
C ASN A 43 8.20 6.13 -18.15
N PHE A 44 8.06 5.43 -19.27
CA PHE A 44 7.61 6.03 -20.52
C PHE A 44 6.20 6.62 -20.39
N SER A 45 5.29 5.89 -19.76
CA SER A 45 3.89 6.30 -19.62
C SER A 45 3.74 7.54 -18.76
N VAL A 46 4.45 7.59 -17.62
CA VAL A 46 4.48 8.76 -16.74
C VAL A 46 5.12 9.96 -17.45
N HIS A 47 6.26 9.77 -18.13
CA HIS A 47 6.95 10.87 -18.81
C HIS A 47 6.13 11.49 -19.96
N ASN A 48 5.30 10.69 -20.62
CA ASN A 48 4.48 11.13 -21.75
C ASN A 48 3.01 11.43 -21.37
N ASN A 49 2.67 11.42 -20.08
CA ASN A 49 1.31 11.62 -19.58
C ASN A 49 0.27 10.74 -20.31
N ILE A 50 0.58 9.45 -20.48
CA ILE A 50 -0.32 8.52 -21.16
C ILE A 50 -1.59 8.37 -20.32
N PRO A 51 -2.79 8.58 -20.91
CA PRO A 51 -4.06 8.40 -20.20
C PRO A 51 -4.17 6.99 -19.61
N PHE A 52 -4.78 6.87 -18.42
CA PHE A 52 -5.04 5.62 -17.70
C PHE A 52 -3.80 4.89 -17.13
N ALA A 53 -2.58 5.38 -17.37
CA ALA A 53 -1.38 4.76 -16.80
C ALA A 53 -1.41 4.76 -15.27
N ASP A 54 -1.78 5.90 -14.68
CA ASP A 54 -1.90 6.06 -13.23
C ASP A 54 -2.98 5.13 -12.64
N ASP A 55 -4.12 4.99 -13.33
CA ASP A 55 -5.20 4.08 -12.92
C ASP A 55 -4.74 2.63 -12.92
N ILE A 56 -3.98 2.20 -13.93
CA ILE A 56 -3.44 0.83 -14.00
C ILE A 56 -2.53 0.59 -12.79
N VAL A 57 -1.64 1.52 -12.47
CA VAL A 57 -0.72 1.40 -11.32
C VAL A 57 -1.51 1.38 -10.01
N LYS A 58 -2.50 2.27 -9.88
CA LYS A 58 -3.38 2.39 -8.72
C LYS A 58 -4.14 1.09 -8.44
N TYR A 59 -4.76 0.50 -9.47
CA TYR A 59 -5.56 -0.71 -9.31
C TYR A 59 -4.74 -2.00 -9.29
N THR A 60 -3.45 -1.96 -9.61
CA THR A 60 -2.55 -3.14 -9.55
C THR A 60 -1.63 -3.11 -8.35
N LEU A 61 -0.45 -2.50 -8.49
CA LEU A 61 0.62 -2.48 -7.50
C LEU A 61 0.21 -1.69 -6.25
N PHE A 62 -0.32 -0.48 -6.43
CA PHE A 62 -0.65 0.39 -5.31
C PHE A 62 -1.68 -0.24 -4.39
N ALA A 63 -2.73 -0.87 -4.93
CA ALA A 63 -3.75 -1.58 -4.16
C ALA A 63 -3.21 -2.76 -3.32
N GLN A 64 -2.03 -3.31 -3.63
CA GLN A 64 -1.40 -4.33 -2.80
C GLN A 64 -0.54 -3.72 -1.69
N PHE A 65 0.24 -2.68 -2.01
CA PHE A 65 1.30 -2.17 -1.15
C PHE A 65 0.91 -0.95 -0.32
N CYS A 66 -0.15 -0.23 -0.72
CA CYS A 66 -0.60 0.99 -0.08
C CYS A 66 -2.05 0.85 0.41
N GLY A 67 -2.35 1.42 1.59
CA GLY A 67 -3.69 1.42 2.16
C GLY A 67 -4.68 2.36 1.44
N GLY A 68 -4.17 3.33 0.69
CA GLY A 68 -4.92 4.37 -0.01
C GLY A 68 -4.01 5.55 -0.36
N GLU A 69 -4.46 6.43 -1.25
CA GLU A 69 -3.75 7.69 -1.56
C GLU A 69 -4.08 8.78 -0.53
N THR A 70 -5.20 8.64 0.18
CA THR A 70 -5.63 9.55 1.23
C THR A 70 -5.83 8.84 2.57
N ARG A 71 -5.92 9.62 3.64
CA ARG A 71 -6.19 9.11 4.99
C ARG A 71 -7.57 8.44 5.08
N GLU A 72 -8.56 8.96 4.37
CA GLU A 72 -9.92 8.41 4.32
C GLU A 72 -9.95 7.07 3.59
N GLU A 73 -9.22 6.93 2.49
CA GLU A 73 -9.08 5.65 1.78
C GLU A 73 -8.39 4.62 2.68
N SER A 74 -7.27 5.02 3.31
CA SER A 74 -6.50 4.16 4.22
C SER A 74 -7.34 3.72 5.43
N THR A 75 -8.18 4.61 5.96
CA THR A 75 -9.07 4.30 7.09
C THR A 75 -10.09 3.21 6.75
N LYS A 76 -10.53 3.09 5.50
CA LYS A 76 -11.41 1.98 5.07
C LYS A 76 -10.68 0.64 5.18
N VAL A 77 -9.41 0.58 4.80
CA VAL A 77 -8.58 -0.63 4.91
C VAL A 77 -8.31 -0.97 6.37
N VAL A 78 -7.95 0.02 7.19
CA VAL A 78 -7.77 -0.15 8.64
C VAL A 78 -9.01 -0.73 9.29
N ASN A 79 -10.20 -0.17 8.99
CA ASN A 79 -11.45 -0.68 9.55
C ASN A 79 -11.78 -2.11 9.09
N LYS A 80 -11.43 -2.49 7.85
CA LYS A 80 -11.58 -3.87 7.35
C LYS A 80 -10.68 -4.84 8.14
N MET A 81 -9.42 -4.46 8.35
CA MET A 81 -8.43 -5.24 9.07
C MET A 81 -8.76 -5.35 10.58
N PHE A 82 -9.20 -4.25 11.19
CA PHE A 82 -9.52 -4.19 12.61
C PHE A 82 -10.71 -5.07 13.00
N LYS A 83 -11.69 -5.28 12.09
CA LYS A 83 -12.77 -6.28 12.28
C LYS A 83 -12.26 -7.70 12.51
N HIS A 84 -11.04 -8.00 12.07
CA HIS A 84 -10.38 -9.29 12.24
C HIS A 84 -9.31 -9.25 13.35
N GLY A 85 -9.29 -8.18 14.17
CA GLY A 85 -8.33 -8.01 15.26
C GLY A 85 -6.94 -7.57 14.80
N ILE A 86 -6.81 -7.07 13.57
CA ILE A 86 -5.52 -6.63 13.01
C ILE A 86 -5.43 -5.11 13.11
N GLY A 87 -4.51 -4.61 13.94
CA GLY A 87 -4.17 -3.17 14.02
C GLY A 87 -3.37 -2.70 12.80
N SER A 88 -3.32 -1.39 12.58
CA SER A 88 -2.61 -0.80 11.43
C SER A 88 -1.80 0.41 11.87
N ILE A 89 -0.63 0.63 11.28
CA ILE A 89 0.20 1.82 11.54
C ILE A 89 0.18 2.67 10.26
N PHE A 90 -0.04 3.98 10.41
CA PHE A 90 0.04 4.90 9.29
C PHE A 90 1.50 5.28 9.05
N ASP A 91 2.01 4.84 7.89
CA ASP A 91 3.34 5.18 7.41
C ASP A 91 3.23 6.16 6.24
N TYR A 92 3.90 7.30 6.34
CA TYR A 92 3.96 8.29 5.26
C TYR A 92 5.17 7.97 4.38
N SER A 93 4.94 7.24 3.29
CA SER A 93 6.00 6.59 2.51
C SER A 93 6.55 7.43 1.34
N ILE A 94 6.53 8.77 1.42
CA ILE A 94 7.26 9.61 0.44
C ILE A 94 8.74 9.63 0.81
N GLU A 95 9.57 9.05 -0.07
CA GLU A 95 11.01 8.90 0.13
C GLU A 95 11.83 9.64 -0.95
N GLY A 96 13.14 9.79 -0.72
CA GLY A 96 14.10 10.22 -1.74
C GLY A 96 13.99 11.68 -2.18
N LYS A 97 13.36 12.53 -1.36
CA LYS A 97 13.32 13.98 -1.56
C LYS A 97 14.41 14.65 -0.74
N GLU A 98 15.08 15.62 -1.34
CA GLU A 98 16.18 16.37 -0.71
C GLU A 98 15.85 17.85 -0.49
N GLU A 99 14.63 18.28 -0.85
CA GLU A 99 14.20 19.66 -0.67
C GLU A 99 13.70 19.91 0.76
N GLU A 100 14.04 21.05 1.35
CA GLU A 100 13.58 21.44 2.70
C GLU A 100 12.05 21.38 2.86
N ALA A 101 11.32 21.79 1.81
CA ALA A 101 9.86 21.74 1.79
C ALA A 101 9.31 20.30 1.94
N ALA A 102 10.04 19.29 1.42
CA ALA A 102 9.65 17.90 1.56
C ALA A 102 9.85 17.40 3.01
N PHE A 103 10.91 17.86 3.69
CA PHE A 103 11.13 17.55 5.10
C PHE A 103 10.05 18.15 5.99
N GLU A 104 9.68 19.41 5.75
CA GLU A 104 8.58 20.06 6.49
C GLU A 104 7.25 19.33 6.26
N THR A 105 6.96 18.94 5.02
CA THR A 105 5.75 18.17 4.67
C THR A 105 5.73 16.83 5.41
N ALA A 106 6.84 16.08 5.40
CA ALA A 106 6.95 14.81 6.11
C ALA A 106 6.78 14.99 7.62
N PHE A 107 7.38 16.03 8.21
CA PHE A 107 7.20 16.35 9.63
C PHE A 107 5.73 16.60 9.97
N VAL A 108 5.04 17.42 9.17
CA VAL A 108 3.60 17.71 9.36
C VAL A 108 2.77 16.43 9.24
N GLU A 109 2.99 15.61 8.21
CA GLU A 109 2.22 14.37 8.01
C GLU A 109 2.44 13.35 9.14
N ILE A 110 3.68 13.17 9.60
CA ILE A 110 3.98 12.28 10.73
C ILE A 110 3.30 12.79 12.01
N LYS A 111 3.38 14.09 12.27
CA LYS A 111 2.73 14.71 13.44
C LYS A 111 1.22 14.53 13.41
N GLU A 112 0.58 14.73 12.26
CA GLU A 112 -0.87 14.52 12.11
C GLU A 112 -1.24 13.04 12.21
N ASN A 113 -0.42 12.11 11.72
CA ASN A 113 -0.62 10.67 11.90
C ASN A 113 -0.58 10.27 13.38
N ILE A 114 0.36 10.81 14.17
CA ILE A 114 0.44 10.57 15.62
C ILE A 114 -0.84 11.04 16.32
N LYS A 115 -1.30 12.27 16.02
CA LYS A 115 -2.56 12.78 16.57
C LYS A 115 -3.77 11.94 16.15
N PHE A 116 -3.76 11.43 14.92
CA PHE A 116 -4.84 10.59 14.41
C PHE A 116 -4.88 9.21 15.07
N ALA A 117 -3.74 8.69 15.49
CA ALA A 117 -3.63 7.44 16.25
C ALA A 117 -4.08 7.61 17.72
N GLU A 118 -3.99 8.82 18.28
CA GLU A 118 -4.35 9.08 19.68
C GLU A 118 -5.79 8.63 20.00
N GLY A 119 -5.91 7.65 20.89
CA GLY A 119 -7.21 7.10 21.33
C GLY A 119 -7.90 6.19 20.31
N ASN A 120 -7.27 5.87 19.17
CA ASN A 120 -7.83 4.98 18.16
C ASN A 120 -7.30 3.54 18.31
N PRO A 121 -8.10 2.57 18.80
CA PRO A 121 -7.62 1.21 19.01
C PRO A 121 -7.29 0.45 17.72
N ALA A 122 -7.76 0.92 16.56
CA ALA A 122 -7.42 0.33 15.27
C ALA A 122 -6.05 0.78 14.74
N ILE A 123 -5.51 1.87 15.32
CA ILE A 123 -4.24 2.49 14.96
C ILE A 123 -3.41 2.62 16.23
N PRO A 124 -2.84 1.51 16.73
CA PRO A 124 -2.12 1.46 18.00
C PRO A 124 -0.75 2.14 17.96
#